data_AF-A0A840GIX0-F1
#
_entry.id   AF-A0A840GIX0-F1
#
_cell.length_a   1.000
_cell.length_b   1.000
_cell.length_c   1.000
_cell.angle_alpha   90.00
_cell.angle_beta   90.00
_cell.angle_gamma   90.00
#
_symmetry.space_group_name_H-M   'P 1'
#
loop_
_entity.id
_entity.type
_entity.pdbx_description
1 polymer ?
#
loop_
_entity_poly.entity_id
_entity_poly.type
_entity_poly.pdbx_seq_one_letter_code
_entity_poly.pdbx_strand_id
1 'polypeptide(L)'
;MTALARETTGGMLLRRLRSPAAWRETVDIFAVLTAASLPWSTSLAGIFNALMLICMVPFLDVRAFLQSLTRPICAAPIALVLLALVGTLWSDASWGARFYAVNPTIKLLVLPVLFYHFERSPRGRWIFIAFLASCALLSVMSWLVAFYPNLALKTDPAERGIFVKNYINQSQEFALCAVALAYPIVMLLREKRYWFAGLLTALALSFFVNMTFVVVSRTALVTVPIMFGVFALLHLKWRSIALISATLLVAAVLAWQASPYLRHTAERFSDDYTRYMEKGEPTSAGLRLEFWRKSLGFFAEAPIMGHGTGSTRGLFERVATPAGQYQASAEVIGNPHNQTLNVAVQWGVIGIVVLYAIWILHLRLFRGDGLANWIGLLVVVQNVFTSLFNSHLFDFHEGWMYVIGVGVAGGMVIRAQQAEAKTGEAGS
;
A
#
# COMPACT_ATOMS: atom_id res chain seq x y z
N MET A 1 0.69 -26.55 -52.36
CA MET A 1 -0.15 -26.56 -51.14
C MET A 1 0.68 -27.14 -50.00
N THR A 2 1.30 -26.29 -49.19
CA THR A 2 2.09 -26.70 -48.02
C THR A 2 1.16 -27.04 -46.87
N ALA A 3 1.12 -28.32 -46.49
CA ALA A 3 0.38 -28.80 -45.34
C ALA A 3 0.96 -28.20 -44.05
N LEU A 4 0.22 -27.28 -43.43
CA LEU A 4 0.45 -26.86 -42.05
C LEU A 4 0.23 -28.07 -41.15
N ALA A 5 1.32 -28.71 -40.73
CA ALA A 5 1.28 -29.73 -39.69
C ALA A 5 0.59 -29.14 -38.46
N ARG A 6 -0.57 -29.69 -38.10
CA ARG A 6 -1.27 -29.35 -36.85
C ARG A 6 -0.34 -29.68 -35.69
N GLU A 7 0.25 -28.66 -35.08
CA GLU A 7 1.01 -28.86 -33.83
C GLU A 7 0.09 -29.46 -32.79
N THR A 8 0.50 -30.59 -32.22
CA THR A 8 -0.22 -31.22 -31.12
C THR A 8 -0.15 -30.31 -29.89
N THR A 9 -1.22 -30.25 -29.09
CA THR A 9 -1.28 -29.44 -27.85
C THR A 9 -0.08 -29.71 -26.94
N GLY A 10 0.41 -30.95 -26.90
CA GLY A 10 1.62 -31.34 -26.17
C GLY A 10 2.91 -30.70 -26.70
N GLY A 11 3.07 -30.61 -28.03
CA GLY A 11 4.23 -29.94 -28.65
C GLY A 11 4.26 -28.43 -28.38
N MET A 12 3.10 -27.78 -28.42
CA MET A 12 2.97 -26.37 -28.05
C MET A 12 3.30 -26.13 -26.58
N LEU A 13 2.83 -26.98 -25.67
CA LEU A 13 3.13 -26.90 -24.23
C LEU A 13 4.63 -27.08 -23.95
N LEU A 14 5.28 -28.08 -24.56
CA LEU A 14 6.72 -28.31 -24.41
C LEU A 14 7.57 -27.14 -24.92
N ARG A 15 7.20 -26.52 -26.06
CA ARG A 15 7.88 -25.32 -26.55
C ARG A 15 7.67 -24.13 -25.62
N ARG A 16 6.45 -23.95 -25.10
CA ARG A 16 6.13 -22.87 -24.15
C ARG A 16 6.92 -23.03 -22.85
N LEU A 17 7.02 -24.24 -22.32
CA LEU A 17 7.79 -24.55 -21.11
C LEU A 17 9.30 -24.33 -21.29
N ARG A 18 9.82 -24.45 -22.52
CA ARG A 18 11.24 -24.17 -22.84
C ARG A 18 11.52 -22.71 -23.20
N SER A 19 10.50 -21.87 -23.37
CA SER A 19 10.65 -20.48 -23.79
C SER A 19 10.75 -19.52 -22.60
N PRO A 20 11.89 -18.85 -22.38
CA PRO A 20 12.02 -17.81 -21.34
C PRO A 20 11.03 -16.66 -21.53
N ALA A 21 10.68 -16.35 -22.78
CA ALA A 21 9.70 -15.32 -23.08
C ALA A 21 8.32 -15.71 -22.55
N ALA A 22 7.88 -16.94 -22.78
CA ALA A 22 6.58 -17.42 -22.32
C ALA A 22 6.45 -17.43 -20.79
N TRP A 23 7.51 -17.82 -20.07
CA TRP A 23 7.54 -17.73 -18.61
C TRP A 23 7.44 -16.29 -18.11
N ARG A 24 8.14 -15.35 -18.78
CA ARG A 24 8.02 -13.92 -18.48
C ARG A 24 6.59 -13.42 -18.64
N GLU A 25 5.87 -13.86 -19.67
CA GLU A 25 4.44 -13.52 -19.83
C GLU A 25 3.58 -14.11 -18.73
N THR A 26 3.84 -15.35 -18.33
CA THR A 26 3.13 -16.00 -17.22
C THR A 26 3.33 -15.23 -15.91
N VAL A 27 4.54 -14.75 -15.64
CA VAL A 27 4.82 -13.87 -14.48
C VAL A 27 4.02 -12.57 -14.57
N ASP A 28 3.94 -11.94 -15.75
CA ASP A 28 3.12 -10.74 -15.95
C ASP A 28 1.63 -11.01 -15.64
N ILE A 29 1.10 -12.16 -16.08
CA ILE A 29 -0.29 -12.56 -15.83
C ILE A 29 -0.53 -12.76 -14.33
N PHE A 30 0.35 -13.46 -13.62
CA PHE A 30 0.19 -13.63 -12.17
C PHE A 30 0.35 -12.32 -11.39
N ALA A 31 1.20 -11.40 -11.84
CA ALA A 31 1.28 -10.05 -11.28
C ALA A 31 -0.03 -9.27 -11.46
N VAL A 32 -0.63 -9.37 -12.66
CA VAL A 32 -1.95 -8.79 -12.96
C VAL A 32 -3.05 -9.39 -12.08
N LEU A 33 -3.08 -10.72 -11.94
CA LEU A 33 -4.06 -11.42 -11.09
C LEU A 33 -3.87 -11.09 -9.60
N THR A 34 -2.62 -10.92 -9.15
CA THR A 34 -2.31 -10.47 -7.78
C THR A 34 -2.90 -9.08 -7.53
N ALA A 35 -2.66 -8.13 -8.43
CA ALA A 35 -3.21 -6.79 -8.30
C ALA A 35 -4.74 -6.76 -8.42
N ALA A 36 -5.32 -7.56 -9.33
CA ALA A 36 -6.76 -7.65 -9.50
C ALA A 36 -7.46 -8.29 -8.28
N SER A 37 -6.83 -9.26 -7.62
CA SER A 37 -7.40 -9.94 -6.45
C SER A 37 -7.17 -9.20 -5.14
N LEU A 38 -6.22 -8.26 -5.10
CA LEU A 38 -5.83 -7.56 -3.87
C LEU A 38 -7.00 -6.88 -3.15
N PRO A 39 -7.97 -6.20 -3.80
CA PRO A 39 -9.13 -5.63 -3.11
C PRO A 39 -10.08 -6.68 -2.52
N TRP A 40 -10.14 -7.87 -3.14
CA TRP A 40 -11.19 -8.87 -2.90
C TRP A 40 -10.77 -10.01 -1.98
N SER A 41 -9.51 -10.45 -2.00
CA SER A 41 -9.10 -11.65 -1.27
C SER A 41 -7.62 -11.61 -0.91
N THR A 42 -7.32 -11.79 0.38
CA THR A 42 -5.94 -11.94 0.87
C THR A 42 -5.33 -13.27 0.41
N SER A 43 -6.12 -14.35 0.43
CA SER A 43 -5.67 -15.68 0.01
C SER A 43 -5.33 -15.74 -1.47
N LEU A 44 -6.20 -15.22 -2.36
CA LEU A 44 -5.91 -15.21 -3.80
C LEU A 44 -4.69 -14.35 -4.13
N ALA A 45 -4.56 -13.17 -3.51
CA ALA A 45 -3.39 -12.32 -3.70
C ALA A 45 -2.10 -13.05 -3.26
N GLY A 46 -2.14 -13.76 -2.12
CA GLY A 46 -1.01 -14.58 -1.66
C GLY A 46 -0.67 -15.73 -2.62
N ILE A 47 -1.68 -16.47 -3.10
CA ILE A 47 -1.50 -17.59 -4.04
C ILE A 47 -0.91 -17.11 -5.36
N PHE A 48 -1.49 -16.07 -5.98
CA PHE A 48 -0.98 -15.55 -7.25
C PHE A 48 0.42 -14.96 -7.10
N ASN A 49 0.74 -14.32 -5.98
CA ASN A 49 2.08 -13.85 -5.73
C ASN A 49 3.09 -15.01 -5.57
N ALA A 50 2.71 -16.10 -4.89
CA ALA A 50 3.57 -17.30 -4.80
C ALA A 50 3.80 -17.93 -6.18
N LEU A 51 2.75 -18.06 -7.00
CA LEU A 51 2.83 -18.57 -8.37
C LEU A 51 3.70 -17.66 -9.26
N MET A 52 3.58 -16.35 -9.10
CA MET A 52 4.43 -15.36 -9.79
C MET A 52 5.92 -15.61 -9.49
N LEU A 53 6.27 -15.80 -8.21
CA LEU A 53 7.66 -16.07 -7.81
C LEU A 53 8.17 -17.41 -8.36
N ILE A 54 7.35 -18.47 -8.31
CA ILE A 54 7.70 -19.79 -8.86
C ILE A 54 7.94 -19.71 -10.38
N CYS A 55 7.06 -19.02 -11.10
CA CYS A 55 7.15 -18.85 -12.56
C CYS A 55 8.36 -18.02 -13.00
N MET A 56 9.00 -17.31 -12.09
CA MET A 56 10.18 -16.49 -12.38
C MET A 56 11.48 -17.28 -12.39
N VAL A 57 11.54 -18.40 -11.65
CA VAL A 57 12.73 -19.27 -11.54
C VAL A 57 13.29 -19.74 -12.88
N PRO A 58 12.49 -20.21 -13.86
CA PRO A 58 13.01 -20.81 -15.09
C PRO A 58 13.81 -19.88 -16.00
N PHE A 59 13.67 -18.55 -15.85
CA PHE A 59 14.37 -17.56 -16.67
C PHE A 59 15.20 -16.56 -15.86
N LEU A 60 15.36 -16.81 -14.56
CA LEU A 60 16.12 -15.92 -13.68
C LEU A 60 17.62 -16.04 -13.96
N ASP A 61 18.22 -14.96 -14.48
CA ASP A 61 19.66 -14.81 -14.46
C ASP A 61 20.10 -14.48 -13.04
N VAL A 62 20.61 -15.49 -12.33
CA VAL A 62 21.00 -15.40 -10.92
C VAL A 62 22.10 -14.35 -10.73
N ARG A 63 23.07 -14.23 -11.65
CA ARG A 63 24.18 -13.27 -11.50
C ARG A 63 23.65 -11.85 -11.64
N ALA A 64 22.86 -11.59 -12.67
CA ALA A 64 22.25 -10.27 -12.88
C ALA A 64 21.27 -9.90 -11.75
N PHE A 65 20.55 -10.88 -11.20
CA PHE A 65 19.66 -10.68 -10.07
C PHE A 65 20.44 -10.33 -8.80
N LEU A 66 21.49 -11.08 -8.44
CA LEU A 66 22.32 -10.78 -7.27
C LEU A 66 22.98 -9.40 -7.37
N GLN A 67 23.41 -9.00 -8.57
CA GLN A 67 23.91 -7.64 -8.80
C GLN A 67 22.83 -6.57 -8.55
N SER A 68 21.58 -6.83 -8.93
CA SER A 68 20.49 -5.87 -8.71
C SER A 68 20.16 -5.68 -7.23
N LEU A 69 20.44 -6.67 -6.37
CA LEU A 69 20.23 -6.58 -4.92
C LEU A 69 21.15 -5.56 -4.24
N THR A 70 22.29 -5.22 -4.85
CA THR A 70 23.22 -4.23 -4.31
C THR A 70 22.71 -2.79 -4.43
N ARG A 71 21.68 -2.55 -5.25
CA ARG A 71 21.07 -1.23 -5.40
C ARG A 71 20.47 -0.80 -4.06
N PRO A 72 20.66 0.46 -3.60
CA PRO A 72 20.12 0.92 -2.32
C PRO A 72 18.61 0.69 -2.14
N ILE A 73 17.83 0.85 -3.21
CA ILE A 73 16.38 0.60 -3.25
C ILE A 73 16.00 -0.88 -2.98
N CYS A 74 16.91 -1.81 -3.24
CA CYS A 74 16.74 -3.24 -2.91
C CYS A 74 17.31 -3.56 -1.54
N ALA A 75 18.49 -3.01 -1.22
CA ALA A 75 19.23 -3.30 -0.01
C ALA A 75 18.51 -2.83 1.26
N ALA A 76 17.86 -1.66 1.25
CA ALA A 76 17.19 -1.14 2.44
C ALA A 76 15.99 -2.01 2.91
N PRO A 77 15.07 -2.45 2.03
CA PRO A 77 14.05 -3.44 2.39
C PRO A 77 14.62 -4.76 2.90
N ILE A 78 15.69 -5.27 2.28
CA ILE A 78 16.39 -6.49 2.73
C ILE A 78 16.97 -6.28 4.13
N ALA A 79 17.60 -5.13 4.38
CA ALA A 79 18.17 -4.79 5.68
C ALA A 79 17.11 -4.80 6.79
N LEU A 80 15.89 -4.33 6.52
CA LEU A 80 14.79 -4.39 7.49
C LEU A 80 14.36 -5.83 7.81
N VAL A 81 14.32 -6.70 6.81
CA VAL A 81 14.01 -8.13 7.01
C VAL A 81 15.11 -8.84 7.78
N LEU A 82 16.38 -8.55 7.45
CA LEU A 82 17.52 -9.06 8.20
C LEU A 82 17.52 -8.55 9.65
N LEU A 83 17.21 -7.28 9.86
CA LEU A 83 17.06 -6.71 11.20
C LEU A 83 15.93 -7.39 11.98
N ALA A 84 14.80 -7.70 11.33
CA ALA A 84 13.72 -8.46 11.94
C ALA A 84 14.15 -9.89 12.32
N LEU A 85 14.94 -10.56 11.47
CA LEU A 85 15.48 -11.88 11.76
C LEU A 85 16.50 -11.85 12.91
N VAL A 86 17.49 -10.96 12.85
CA VAL A 86 18.51 -10.80 13.90
C VAL A 86 17.84 -10.36 15.21
N GLY A 87 16.78 -9.53 15.14
CA GLY A 87 15.93 -9.15 16.27
C GLY A 87 15.29 -10.30 17.03
N THR A 88 15.19 -11.48 16.42
CA THR A 88 14.75 -12.68 17.15
C THR A 88 15.78 -13.17 18.18
N LEU A 89 17.05 -12.78 18.08
CA LEU A 89 18.12 -13.27 18.95
C LEU A 89 18.10 -12.66 20.35
N TRP A 90 17.62 -11.41 20.50
CA TRP A 90 17.57 -10.70 21.79
C TRP A 90 16.14 -10.41 22.28
N SER A 91 15.13 -10.95 21.61
CA SER A 91 13.73 -10.86 22.05
C SER A 91 13.49 -11.76 23.26
N ASP A 92 12.67 -11.34 24.21
CA ASP A 92 12.22 -12.18 25.34
C ASP A 92 10.95 -13.00 25.01
N ALA A 93 10.37 -12.80 23.82
CA ALA A 93 9.17 -13.53 23.40
C ALA A 93 9.44 -15.03 23.15
N SER A 94 8.39 -15.84 23.08
CA SER A 94 8.54 -17.25 22.67
C SER A 94 8.98 -17.35 21.20
N TRP A 95 9.70 -18.42 20.83
CA TRP A 95 10.18 -18.61 19.45
C TRP A 95 9.05 -18.56 18.40
N GLY A 96 7.87 -19.09 18.74
CA GLY A 96 6.69 -18.99 17.87
C GLY A 96 6.27 -17.54 17.62
N ALA A 97 6.22 -16.70 18.66
CA ALA A 97 5.91 -15.28 18.54
C ALA A 97 7.00 -14.51 17.76
N ARG A 98 8.28 -14.84 17.98
CA ARG A 98 9.41 -14.25 17.24
C ARG A 98 9.28 -14.48 15.74
N PHE A 99 9.12 -15.74 15.31
CA PHE A 99 9.00 -16.06 13.88
C PHE A 99 7.72 -15.49 13.27
N TYR A 100 6.61 -15.52 14.01
CA TYR A 100 5.36 -14.90 13.56
C TYR A 100 5.53 -13.40 13.29
N ALA A 101 6.26 -12.69 14.14
CA ALA A 101 6.51 -11.25 14.00
C ALA A 101 7.49 -10.88 12.87
N VAL A 102 8.27 -11.83 12.36
CA VAL A 102 9.10 -11.63 11.15
C VAL A 102 8.23 -11.61 9.89
N ASN A 103 7.18 -12.43 9.83
CA ASN A 103 6.36 -12.64 8.61
C ASN A 103 5.91 -11.35 7.89
N PRO A 104 5.42 -10.31 8.58
CA PRO A 104 5.00 -9.06 7.94
C PRO A 104 6.10 -8.37 7.13
N THR A 105 7.38 -8.56 7.49
CA THR A 105 8.52 -7.96 6.81
C THR A 105 8.91 -8.73 5.53
N ILE A 106 8.68 -10.05 5.49
CA ILE A 106 9.14 -10.94 4.41
C ILE A 106 8.63 -10.50 3.04
N LYS A 107 7.39 -9.98 2.96
CA LYS A 107 6.82 -9.49 1.70
C LYS A 107 7.66 -8.38 1.04
N LEU A 108 8.46 -7.63 1.82
CA LEU A 108 9.35 -6.61 1.30
C LEU A 108 10.47 -7.20 0.43
N LEU A 109 10.81 -8.49 0.59
CA LEU A 109 11.76 -9.18 -0.28
C LEU A 109 11.24 -9.37 -1.71
N VAL A 110 9.94 -9.18 -1.94
CA VAL A 110 9.35 -9.21 -3.28
C VAL A 110 9.64 -7.92 -4.07
N LEU A 111 10.00 -6.82 -3.41
CA LEU A 111 10.37 -5.57 -4.08
C LEU A 111 11.56 -5.75 -5.05
N PRO A 112 12.73 -6.28 -4.65
CA PRO A 112 13.83 -6.55 -5.57
C PRO A 112 13.43 -7.43 -6.77
N VAL A 113 12.58 -8.42 -6.52
CA VAL A 113 12.08 -9.33 -7.57
C VAL A 113 11.23 -8.56 -8.59
N LEU A 114 10.31 -7.71 -8.13
CA LEU A 114 9.47 -6.89 -8.99
C LEU A 114 10.29 -5.84 -9.75
N PHE A 115 11.26 -5.17 -9.11
CA PHE A 115 12.17 -4.26 -9.81
C PHE A 115 12.91 -4.97 -10.94
N TYR A 116 13.49 -6.14 -10.66
CA TYR A 116 14.23 -6.93 -11.64
C TYR A 116 13.34 -7.44 -12.80
N HIS A 117 12.10 -7.83 -12.51
CA HIS A 117 11.18 -8.29 -13.54
C HIS A 117 10.68 -7.14 -14.43
N PHE A 118 10.19 -6.05 -13.82
CA PHE A 118 9.57 -4.94 -14.56
C PHE A 118 10.57 -3.96 -15.18
N GLU A 119 11.86 -3.99 -14.78
CA GLU A 119 12.92 -3.36 -15.58
C GLU A 119 13.09 -4.05 -16.95
N ARG A 120 12.68 -5.31 -17.08
CA ARG A 120 12.74 -6.10 -18.33
C ARG A 120 11.39 -6.28 -19.03
N SER A 121 10.28 -6.29 -18.29
CA SER A 121 8.94 -6.51 -18.85
C SER A 121 8.22 -5.19 -19.20
N PRO A 122 7.74 -5.01 -20.45
CA PRO A 122 6.98 -3.82 -20.85
C PRO A 122 5.60 -3.72 -20.19
N ARG A 123 5.09 -4.80 -19.58
CA ARG A 123 3.68 -4.94 -19.17
C ARG A 123 3.31 -4.31 -17.83
N GLY A 124 4.21 -3.58 -17.17
CA GLY A 124 3.94 -2.91 -15.88
C GLY A 124 2.64 -2.11 -15.82
N ARG A 125 2.25 -1.45 -16.92
CA ARG A 125 0.98 -0.69 -17.02
C ARG A 125 -0.27 -1.56 -16.82
N TRP A 126 -0.23 -2.83 -17.22
CA TRP A 126 -1.38 -3.73 -17.11
C TRP A 126 -1.73 -4.02 -15.65
N ILE A 127 -0.72 -4.04 -14.77
CA ILE A 127 -0.90 -4.28 -13.34
C ILE A 127 -1.67 -3.10 -12.71
N PHE A 128 -1.30 -1.86 -13.05
CA PHE A 128 -2.02 -0.67 -12.57
C PHE A 128 -3.44 -0.59 -13.11
N ILE A 129 -3.66 -0.93 -14.39
CA ILE A 129 -5.00 -0.98 -14.98
C ILE A 129 -5.85 -2.05 -14.29
N ALA A 130 -5.29 -3.23 -14.02
CA ALA A 130 -5.99 -4.30 -13.34
C ALA A 130 -6.37 -3.93 -11.89
N PHE A 131 -5.47 -3.28 -11.16
CA PHE A 131 -5.77 -2.75 -9.83
C PHE A 131 -6.89 -1.71 -9.88
N LEU A 132 -6.79 -0.74 -10.80
CA LEU A 132 -7.80 0.31 -10.98
C LEU A 132 -9.18 -0.27 -11.35
N ALA A 133 -9.23 -1.19 -12.31
CA ALA A 133 -10.46 -1.85 -12.73
C ALA A 133 -11.07 -2.65 -11.56
N SER A 134 -10.23 -3.34 -10.79
CA SER A 134 -10.65 -4.07 -9.61
C SER A 134 -11.23 -3.15 -8.53
N CYS A 135 -10.60 -2.01 -8.27
CA CYS A 135 -11.11 -0.99 -7.34
C CYS A 135 -12.44 -0.39 -7.86
N ALA A 136 -12.55 -0.13 -9.16
CA ALA A 136 -13.78 0.38 -9.77
C ALA A 136 -14.96 -0.59 -9.57
N LEU A 137 -14.72 -1.89 -9.78
CA LEU A 137 -15.70 -2.94 -9.49
C LEU A 137 -16.03 -3.01 -7.99
N LEU A 138 -15.03 -2.84 -7.11
CA LEU A 138 -15.27 -2.81 -5.67
C LEU A 138 -16.11 -1.60 -5.26
N SER A 139 -15.94 -0.44 -5.91
CA SER A 139 -16.78 0.74 -5.67
C SER A 139 -18.24 0.50 -6.05
N VAL A 140 -18.50 -0.21 -7.16
CA VAL A 140 -19.87 -0.63 -7.53
C VAL A 140 -20.44 -1.58 -6.47
N MET A 141 -19.67 -2.60 -6.05
CA MET A 141 -20.12 -3.52 -5.00
C MET A 141 -20.35 -2.82 -3.67
N SER A 142 -19.54 -1.83 -3.33
CA SER A 142 -19.72 -1.02 -2.12
C SER A 142 -21.07 -0.30 -2.10
N TRP A 143 -21.50 0.26 -3.24
CA TRP A 143 -22.85 0.82 -3.36
C TRP A 143 -23.94 -0.23 -3.22
N LEU A 144 -23.78 -1.38 -3.87
CA LEU A 144 -24.75 -2.48 -3.74
C LEU A 144 -24.89 -2.95 -2.29
N VAL A 145 -23.79 -3.11 -1.56
CA VAL A 145 -23.80 -3.49 -0.14
C VAL A 145 -24.34 -2.36 0.74
N ALA A 146 -24.21 -1.10 0.34
CA ALA A 146 -24.80 0.02 1.06
C ALA A 146 -26.33 -0.02 1.03
N PHE A 147 -26.92 -0.38 -0.11
CA PHE A 147 -28.38 -0.53 -0.27
C PHE A 147 -28.91 -1.90 0.17
N TYR A 148 -28.10 -2.95 0.00
CA TYR A 148 -28.43 -4.34 0.33
C TYR A 148 -27.37 -4.94 1.25
N PRO A 149 -27.40 -4.64 2.57
CA PRO A 149 -26.38 -5.06 3.52
C PRO A 149 -26.16 -6.58 3.60
N ASN A 150 -27.17 -7.38 3.29
CA ASN A 150 -27.10 -8.85 3.29
C ASN A 150 -26.15 -9.42 2.22
N LEU A 151 -25.69 -8.59 1.26
CA LEU A 151 -24.68 -8.98 0.27
C LEU A 151 -23.25 -8.92 0.83
N ALA A 152 -23.03 -8.33 2.00
CA ALA A 152 -21.70 -8.28 2.61
C ALA A 152 -21.22 -9.70 2.96
N LEU A 153 -20.00 -10.04 2.54
CA LEU A 153 -19.35 -11.30 2.92
C LEU A 153 -18.92 -11.30 4.40
N LYS A 154 -18.82 -10.12 5.01
CA LYS A 154 -18.53 -9.93 6.42
C LYS A 154 -19.77 -9.38 7.13
N THR A 155 -20.35 -10.20 8.00
CA THR A 155 -21.66 -9.93 8.62
C THR A 155 -21.59 -9.35 10.03
N ASP A 156 -20.40 -9.24 10.66
CA ASP A 156 -20.32 -8.79 12.06
C ASP A 156 -19.06 -7.95 12.39
N PRO A 157 -19.21 -6.70 12.89
CA PRO A 157 -20.44 -5.91 12.85
C PRO A 157 -20.79 -5.53 11.40
N ALA A 158 -22.09 -5.40 11.10
CA ALA A 158 -22.58 -5.02 9.77
C ALA A 158 -22.21 -3.55 9.45
N GLU A 159 -21.00 -3.34 8.98
CA GLU A 159 -20.54 -2.04 8.48
C GLU A 159 -21.09 -1.83 7.05
N ARG A 160 -22.03 -0.89 6.88
CA ARG A 160 -22.68 -0.62 5.59
C ARG A 160 -21.64 -0.25 4.53
N GLY A 161 -21.75 -0.87 3.35
CA GLY A 161 -20.96 -0.55 2.17
C GLY A 161 -19.55 -1.15 2.11
N ILE A 162 -19.17 -1.97 3.09
CA ILE A 162 -17.91 -2.73 3.08
C ILE A 162 -18.22 -4.15 2.63
N PHE A 163 -17.66 -4.55 1.49
CA PHE A 163 -17.97 -5.86 0.92
C PHE A 163 -17.21 -7.01 1.59
N VAL A 164 -15.88 -6.89 1.73
CA VAL A 164 -15.03 -8.01 2.19
C VAL A 164 -14.10 -7.65 3.34
N LYS A 165 -13.32 -6.58 3.22
CA LYS A 165 -12.22 -6.31 4.16
C LYS A 165 -12.65 -5.40 5.30
N ASN A 166 -12.25 -4.14 5.23
CA ASN A 166 -12.59 -3.11 6.19
C ASN A 166 -12.57 -1.74 5.49
N TYR A 167 -13.12 -0.74 6.16
CA TYR A 167 -13.26 0.61 5.61
C TYR A 167 -11.93 1.33 5.40
N ILE A 168 -10.89 0.99 6.17
CA ILE A 168 -9.55 1.58 6.05
C ILE A 168 -8.95 1.16 4.72
N ASN A 169 -8.83 -0.15 4.49
CA ASN A 169 -8.33 -0.75 3.26
C ASN A 169 -9.02 -0.15 2.03
N GLN A 170 -10.35 -0.22 2.01
CA GLN A 170 -11.15 0.26 0.88
C GLN A 170 -11.00 1.77 0.64
N SER A 171 -10.94 2.58 1.71
CA SER A 171 -10.67 4.02 1.58
C SER A 171 -9.29 4.31 1.01
N GLN A 172 -8.28 3.50 1.38
CA GLN A 172 -6.91 3.66 0.88
C GLN A 172 -6.82 3.35 -0.63
N GLU A 173 -7.47 2.28 -1.08
CA GLU A 173 -7.51 1.91 -2.50
C GLU A 173 -8.21 2.98 -3.34
N PHE A 174 -9.35 3.47 -2.88
CA PHE A 174 -10.14 4.49 -3.58
C PHE A 174 -9.42 5.83 -3.62
N ALA A 175 -8.82 6.25 -2.51
CA ALA A 175 -7.99 7.46 -2.46
C ALA A 175 -6.82 7.37 -3.45
N LEU A 176 -6.10 6.24 -3.46
CA LEU A 176 -4.99 6.03 -4.38
C LEU A 176 -5.44 6.10 -5.83
N CYS A 177 -6.49 5.37 -6.19
CA CYS A 177 -6.99 5.32 -7.56
C CYS A 177 -7.49 6.69 -8.04
N ALA A 178 -8.28 7.38 -7.20
CA ALA A 178 -8.85 8.67 -7.56
C ALA A 178 -7.78 9.74 -7.80
N VAL A 179 -6.75 9.80 -6.94
CA VAL A 179 -5.65 10.76 -7.09
C VAL A 179 -4.67 10.32 -8.19
N ALA A 180 -4.40 9.02 -8.35
CA ALA A 180 -3.53 8.50 -9.40
C ALA A 180 -4.05 8.83 -10.81
N LEU A 181 -5.37 8.87 -10.99
CA LEU A 181 -6.00 9.24 -12.25
C LEU A 181 -5.77 10.70 -12.68
N ALA A 182 -5.35 11.59 -11.77
CA ALA A 182 -5.09 13.00 -12.10
C ALA A 182 -4.05 13.16 -13.22
N TYR A 183 -2.96 12.38 -13.18
CA TYR A 183 -1.91 12.43 -14.21
C TYR A 183 -2.43 12.05 -15.61
N PRO A 184 -3.02 10.85 -15.85
CA PRO A 184 -3.54 10.51 -17.17
C PRO A 184 -4.67 11.43 -17.63
N ILE A 185 -5.51 11.96 -16.72
CA ILE A 185 -6.51 12.97 -17.06
C ILE A 185 -5.84 14.22 -17.64
N VAL A 186 -4.84 14.78 -16.95
CA VAL A 186 -4.13 15.97 -17.44
C VAL A 186 -3.42 15.71 -18.77
N MET A 187 -2.82 14.54 -18.96
CA MET A 187 -2.21 14.17 -20.24
C MET A 187 -3.25 14.11 -21.37
N LEU A 188 -4.38 13.45 -21.16
CA LEU A 188 -5.45 13.36 -22.16
C LEU A 188 -6.08 14.72 -22.48
N LEU A 189 -6.21 15.60 -21.48
CA LEU A 189 -6.66 16.98 -21.71
C LEU A 189 -5.66 17.77 -22.56
N ARG A 190 -4.35 17.62 -22.32
CA ARG A 190 -3.30 18.23 -23.17
C ARG A 190 -3.34 17.69 -24.60
N GLU A 191 -3.64 16.41 -24.78
CA GLU A 191 -3.85 15.77 -26.09
C GLU A 191 -5.21 16.11 -26.73
N LYS A 192 -6.04 16.96 -26.11
CA LYS A 192 -7.40 17.31 -26.56
C LYS A 192 -8.35 16.11 -26.67
N ARG A 193 -8.05 15.00 -25.98
CA ARG A 193 -8.88 13.78 -25.94
C ARG A 193 -9.93 13.88 -24.84
N TYR A 194 -10.81 14.88 -24.97
CA TYR A 194 -11.76 15.27 -23.92
C TYR A 194 -12.70 14.14 -23.48
N TRP A 195 -13.12 13.28 -24.40
CA TRP A 195 -13.98 12.13 -24.09
C TRP A 195 -13.33 11.18 -23.07
N PHE A 196 -12.09 10.74 -23.35
CA PHE A 196 -11.37 9.83 -22.46
C PHE A 196 -11.00 10.51 -21.13
N ALA A 197 -10.64 11.80 -21.17
CA ALA A 197 -10.42 12.57 -19.95
C ALA A 197 -11.69 12.67 -19.10
N GLY A 198 -12.85 12.88 -19.72
CA GLY A 198 -14.16 12.89 -19.07
C GLY A 198 -14.49 11.56 -18.41
N LEU A 199 -14.23 10.44 -19.08
CA LEU A 199 -14.45 9.10 -18.53
C LEU A 199 -13.58 8.83 -17.29
N LEU A 200 -12.27 9.14 -17.36
CA LEU A 200 -11.39 8.98 -16.20
C LEU A 200 -11.74 9.94 -15.06
N THR A 201 -12.22 11.15 -15.39
CA THR A 201 -12.71 12.10 -14.38
C THR A 201 -13.96 11.58 -13.69
N ALA A 202 -14.92 11.04 -14.44
CA ALA A 202 -16.13 10.42 -13.87
C ALA A 202 -15.78 9.23 -12.96
N LEU A 203 -14.80 8.41 -13.35
CA LEU A 203 -14.30 7.32 -12.52
C LEU A 203 -13.58 7.82 -11.26
N ALA A 204 -12.75 8.85 -11.35
CA ALA A 204 -12.11 9.45 -10.16
C ALA A 204 -13.16 10.04 -9.20
N LEU A 205 -14.19 10.71 -9.74
CA LEU A 205 -15.30 11.26 -8.96
C LEU A 205 -16.14 10.17 -8.32
N SER A 206 -16.38 9.04 -8.99
CA SER A 206 -17.18 7.95 -8.41
C SER A 206 -16.54 7.38 -7.14
N PHE A 207 -15.20 7.28 -7.10
CA PHE A 207 -14.47 6.91 -5.88
C PHE A 207 -14.67 7.93 -4.75
N PHE A 208 -14.54 9.23 -5.02
CA PHE A 208 -14.75 10.26 -4.00
C PHE A 208 -16.20 10.31 -3.51
N VAL A 209 -17.16 10.15 -4.40
CA VAL A 209 -18.59 10.10 -4.07
C VAL A 209 -18.87 8.87 -3.19
N ASN A 210 -18.34 7.70 -3.55
CA ASN A 210 -18.46 6.51 -2.69
C ASN A 210 -17.84 6.76 -1.31
N MET A 211 -16.64 7.33 -1.23
CA MET A 211 -16.00 7.63 0.05
C MET A 211 -16.84 8.60 0.89
N THR A 212 -17.34 9.66 0.27
CA THR A 212 -18.11 10.73 0.96
C THR A 212 -19.41 10.21 1.57
N PHE A 213 -20.08 9.28 0.90
CA PHE A 213 -21.43 8.85 1.28
C PHE A 213 -21.52 7.44 1.85
N VAL A 214 -20.51 6.60 1.63
CA VAL A 214 -20.56 5.18 1.99
C VAL A 214 -19.45 4.81 2.97
N VAL A 215 -18.19 4.90 2.54
CA VAL A 215 -17.05 4.38 3.30
C VAL A 215 -15.88 5.36 3.28
N VAL A 216 -15.67 6.08 4.39
CA VAL A 216 -14.46 6.90 4.59
C VAL A 216 -13.82 6.64 5.93
N SER A 217 -12.53 6.35 5.91
CA SER A 217 -11.70 6.26 7.12
C SER A 217 -11.21 7.64 7.57
N ARG A 218 -11.03 7.83 8.88
CA ARG A 218 -10.38 9.02 9.45
C ARG A 218 -8.99 9.27 8.85
N THR A 219 -8.23 8.20 8.61
CA THR A 219 -6.92 8.26 7.94
C THR A 219 -7.04 8.87 6.55
N ALA A 220 -8.05 8.48 5.77
CA ALA A 220 -8.27 8.98 4.42
C ALA A 220 -8.61 10.48 4.36
N LEU A 221 -9.32 10.99 5.38
CA LEU A 221 -9.61 12.44 5.49
C LEU A 221 -8.34 13.29 5.58
N VAL A 222 -7.28 12.75 6.18
CA VAL A 222 -5.98 13.43 6.28
C VAL A 222 -5.13 13.17 5.04
N THR A 223 -5.12 11.94 4.52
CA THR A 223 -4.16 11.55 3.49
C THR A 223 -4.56 12.02 2.09
N VAL A 224 -5.86 12.09 1.77
CA VAL A 224 -6.34 12.59 0.47
C VAL A 224 -5.90 14.04 0.21
N PRO A 225 -6.12 15.01 1.13
CA PRO A 225 -5.61 16.38 0.95
C PRO A 225 -4.10 16.44 0.76
N ILE A 226 -3.33 15.62 1.50
CA ILE A 226 -1.87 15.57 1.38
C ILE A 226 -1.46 15.07 -0.01
N MET A 227 -2.09 14.00 -0.51
CA MET A 227 -1.78 13.47 -1.85
C MET A 227 -2.12 14.48 -2.96
N PHE A 228 -3.24 15.21 -2.83
CA PHE A 228 -3.55 16.33 -3.73
C PHE A 228 -2.59 17.51 -3.59
N GLY A 229 -2.16 17.83 -2.37
CA GLY A 229 -1.13 18.86 -2.13
C GLY A 229 0.18 18.51 -2.82
N VAL A 230 0.63 17.26 -2.69
CA VAL A 230 1.82 16.75 -3.41
C VAL A 230 1.62 16.81 -4.92
N PHE A 231 0.46 16.38 -5.43
CA PHE A 231 0.13 16.52 -6.86
C PHE A 231 0.25 17.97 -7.32
N ALA A 232 -0.37 18.88 -6.57
CA ALA A 232 -0.46 20.28 -6.93
C ALA A 232 0.90 20.95 -6.94
N LEU A 233 1.74 20.68 -5.93
CA LEU A 233 3.08 21.22 -5.83
C LEU A 233 4.02 20.72 -6.93
N LEU A 234 3.83 19.48 -7.40
CA LEU A 234 4.73 18.87 -8.40
C LEU A 234 4.31 19.12 -9.85
N HIS A 235 3.02 19.23 -10.14
CA HIS A 235 2.53 19.24 -11.53
C HIS A 235 1.81 20.52 -11.94
N LEU A 236 1.51 21.44 -11.01
CA LEU A 236 0.70 22.63 -11.29
C LEU A 236 1.48 23.93 -11.05
N LYS A 237 1.13 24.96 -11.84
CA LYS A 237 1.60 26.34 -11.62
C LYS A 237 0.84 26.95 -10.44
N TRP A 238 1.43 27.91 -9.72
CA TRP A 238 0.84 28.55 -8.54
C TRP A 238 -0.61 29.05 -8.75
N ARG A 239 -0.93 29.59 -9.93
CA ARG A 239 -2.30 30.02 -10.29
C ARG A 239 -3.28 28.84 -10.34
N SER A 240 -2.86 27.71 -10.90
CA SER A 240 -3.64 26.47 -10.94
C SER A 240 -3.74 25.82 -9.56
N ILE A 241 -2.70 25.92 -8.73
CA ILE A 241 -2.73 25.48 -7.33
C ILE A 241 -3.82 26.25 -6.57
N ALA A 242 -3.84 27.59 -6.68
CA ALA A 242 -4.84 28.42 -6.02
C ALA A 242 -6.27 28.08 -6.47
N LEU A 243 -6.48 27.93 -7.80
CA LEU A 243 -7.79 27.57 -8.34
C LEU A 243 -8.25 26.18 -7.90
N ILE A 244 -7.39 25.17 -7.99
CA ILE A 244 -7.72 23.79 -7.60
C ILE A 244 -7.93 23.69 -6.09
N SER A 245 -7.13 24.41 -5.29
CA SER A 245 -7.31 24.46 -3.83
C SER A 245 -8.65 25.10 -3.47
N ALA A 246 -9.04 26.19 -4.16
CA ALA A 246 -10.35 26.81 -3.98
C ALA A 246 -11.50 25.85 -4.37
N THR A 247 -11.38 25.16 -5.51
CA THR A 247 -12.38 24.17 -5.94
C THR A 247 -12.48 23.00 -4.97
N LEU A 248 -11.35 22.47 -4.48
CA LEU A 248 -11.32 21.40 -3.48
C LEU A 248 -11.92 21.86 -2.15
N LEU A 249 -11.67 23.11 -1.74
CA LEU A 249 -12.26 23.69 -0.54
C LEU A 249 -13.79 23.80 -0.67
N VAL A 250 -14.28 24.31 -1.79
CA VAL A 250 -15.73 24.38 -2.06
C VAL A 250 -16.33 22.98 -2.08
N ALA A 251 -15.70 22.02 -2.76
CA ALA A 251 -16.16 20.64 -2.79
C ALA A 251 -16.16 20.00 -1.39
N ALA A 252 -15.15 20.28 -0.55
CA ALA A 252 -15.10 19.80 0.83
C ALA A 252 -16.22 20.40 1.69
N VAL A 253 -16.50 21.70 1.55
CA VAL A 253 -17.62 22.36 2.26
C VAL A 253 -18.95 21.78 1.82
N LEU A 254 -19.16 21.58 0.52
CA LEU A 254 -20.38 20.96 -0.01
C LEU A 254 -20.53 19.51 0.50
N ALA A 255 -19.47 18.72 0.47
CA ALA A 255 -19.46 17.36 0.99
C ALA A 255 -19.77 17.34 2.50
N TRP A 256 -19.22 18.28 3.26
CA TRP A 256 -19.49 18.42 4.69
C TRP A 256 -20.97 18.73 4.99
N GLN A 257 -21.59 19.61 4.22
CA GLN A 257 -23.01 19.92 4.38
C GLN A 257 -23.92 18.76 3.92
N ALA A 258 -23.55 18.09 2.82
CA ALA A 258 -24.36 17.05 2.21
C ALA A 258 -24.26 15.68 2.89
N SER A 259 -23.15 15.36 3.56
CA SER A 259 -22.90 14.01 4.13
C SER A 259 -22.98 13.98 5.66
N PRO A 260 -24.08 13.43 6.24
CA PRO A 260 -24.15 13.15 7.67
C PRO A 260 -23.07 12.17 8.14
N TYR A 261 -22.68 11.22 7.29
CA TYR A 261 -21.66 10.21 7.60
C TYR A 261 -20.27 10.85 7.80
N LEU A 262 -19.91 11.80 6.92
CA LEU A 262 -18.65 12.54 7.02
C LEU A 262 -18.59 13.35 8.33
N ARG A 263 -19.68 14.07 8.67
CA ARG A 263 -19.76 14.84 9.92
C ARG A 263 -19.66 13.94 11.15
N HIS A 264 -20.45 12.87 11.19
CA HIS A 264 -20.42 11.92 12.31
C HIS A 264 -19.03 11.28 12.48
N THR A 265 -18.32 10.98 11.38
CA THR A 265 -16.94 10.45 11.43
C THR A 265 -15.96 11.45 12.04
N ALA A 266 -16.13 12.74 11.78
CA ALA A 266 -15.31 13.80 12.35
C ALA A 266 -15.67 14.11 13.81
N GLU A 267 -16.96 14.22 14.13
CA GLU A 267 -17.46 14.48 15.50
C GLU A 267 -17.07 13.37 16.47
N ARG A 268 -17.11 12.10 16.03
CA ARG A 268 -16.67 10.94 16.83
C ARG A 268 -15.22 11.08 17.30
N PHE A 269 -14.35 11.82 16.61
CA PHE A 269 -12.98 12.03 17.07
C PHE A 269 -12.92 12.83 18.39
N SER A 270 -13.69 13.90 18.49
CA SER A 270 -13.74 14.73 19.70
C SER A 270 -14.39 13.96 20.85
N ASP A 271 -15.50 13.26 20.57
CA ASP A 271 -16.19 12.46 21.58
C ASP A 271 -15.32 11.29 22.09
N ASP A 272 -14.67 10.55 21.18
CA ASP A 272 -13.73 9.47 21.52
C ASP A 272 -12.61 9.98 22.43
N TYR A 273 -12.07 11.17 22.15
CA TYR A 273 -10.98 11.79 22.90
C TYR A 273 -11.44 12.19 24.32
N THR A 274 -12.56 12.89 24.45
CA THR A 274 -13.10 13.30 25.74
C THR A 274 -13.43 12.09 26.62
N ARG A 275 -14.10 11.07 26.06
CA ARG A 275 -14.42 9.84 26.80
C ARG A 275 -13.19 9.08 27.26
N TYR A 276 -12.13 9.05 26.45
CA TYR A 276 -10.86 8.45 26.87
C TYR A 276 -10.19 9.27 27.99
N MET A 277 -10.14 10.60 27.87
CA MET A 277 -9.48 11.45 28.86
C MET A 277 -10.22 11.51 30.20
N GLU A 278 -11.54 11.54 30.18
CA GLU A 278 -12.35 11.67 31.40
C GLU A 278 -12.63 10.32 32.06
N LYS A 279 -12.84 9.26 31.28
CA LYS A 279 -13.34 7.96 31.79
C LYS A 279 -12.39 6.80 31.54
N GLY A 280 -11.31 6.99 30.77
CA GLY A 280 -10.39 5.91 30.40
C GLY A 280 -11.00 4.85 29.48
N GLU A 281 -12.11 5.17 28.82
CA GLU A 281 -12.85 4.21 28.00
C GLU A 281 -12.05 3.78 26.75
N PRO A 282 -12.12 2.51 26.33
CA PRO A 282 -11.41 1.97 25.16
C PRO A 282 -12.06 2.42 23.84
N THR A 283 -12.05 3.73 23.57
CA THR A 283 -12.51 4.30 22.30
C THR A 283 -11.45 4.10 21.21
N SER A 284 -11.85 4.10 19.93
CA SER A 284 -10.90 3.81 18.85
C SER A 284 -9.74 4.82 18.78
N ALA A 285 -9.98 6.10 19.08
CA ALA A 285 -8.91 7.10 19.19
C ALA A 285 -8.14 6.97 20.51
N GLY A 286 -8.83 6.75 21.64
CA GLY A 286 -8.22 6.57 22.95
C GLY A 286 -7.24 5.39 23.01
N LEU A 287 -7.62 4.26 22.40
CA LEU A 287 -6.75 3.09 22.27
C LEU A 287 -5.46 3.41 21.53
N ARG A 288 -5.51 4.14 20.41
CA ARG A 288 -4.29 4.52 19.67
C ARG A 288 -3.39 5.41 20.53
N LEU A 289 -3.95 6.39 21.22
CA LEU A 289 -3.18 7.26 22.12
C LEU A 289 -2.52 6.46 23.26
N GLU A 290 -3.26 5.54 23.86
CA GLU A 290 -2.75 4.64 24.90
C GLU A 290 -1.62 3.75 24.37
N PHE A 291 -1.79 3.19 23.18
CA PHE A 291 -0.79 2.36 22.53
C PHE A 291 0.47 3.15 22.22
N TRP A 292 0.34 4.39 21.77
CA TRP A 292 1.48 5.27 21.49
C TRP A 292 2.21 5.64 22.77
N ARG A 293 1.47 5.98 23.84
CA ARG A 293 2.04 6.26 25.17
C ARG A 293 2.86 5.08 25.69
N LYS A 294 2.29 3.87 25.67
CA LYS A 294 2.99 2.65 26.08
C LYS A 294 4.22 2.39 25.20
N SER A 295 4.08 2.52 23.88
CA SER A 295 5.17 2.29 22.91
C SER A 295 6.33 3.27 23.08
N LEU A 296 6.06 4.54 23.37
CA LEU A 296 7.09 5.54 23.68
C LEU A 296 7.83 5.19 24.97
N GLY A 297 7.12 4.69 25.99
CA GLY A 297 7.74 4.15 27.20
C GLY A 297 8.69 2.99 26.90
N PHE A 298 8.24 1.99 26.13
CA PHE A 298 9.09 0.86 25.74
C PHE A 298 10.30 1.32 24.91
N PHE A 299 10.11 2.25 23.98
CA PHE A 299 11.22 2.80 23.21
C PHE A 299 12.24 3.52 24.10
N ALA A 300 11.79 4.26 25.12
CA ALA A 300 12.68 4.92 26.06
C ALA A 300 13.49 3.91 26.91
N GLU A 301 12.95 2.73 27.19
CA GLU A 301 13.66 1.66 27.91
C GLU A 301 14.78 1.03 27.06
N ALA A 302 14.58 0.88 25.75
CA ALA A 302 15.55 0.26 24.84
C ALA A 302 15.73 1.05 23.53
N PRO A 303 16.30 2.27 23.58
CA PRO A 303 16.23 3.21 22.46
C PRO A 303 17.10 2.81 21.25
N ILE A 304 18.21 2.09 21.46
CA ILE A 304 19.15 1.78 20.38
C ILE A 304 18.71 0.55 19.58
N MET A 305 18.63 -0.61 20.24
CA MET A 305 18.34 -1.91 19.61
C MET A 305 16.88 -2.36 19.77
N GLY A 306 16.06 -1.67 20.57
CA GLY A 306 14.71 -2.12 20.89
C GLY A 306 14.68 -3.40 21.71
N HIS A 307 13.47 -3.92 21.93
CA HIS A 307 13.21 -5.11 22.75
C HIS A 307 13.24 -6.43 21.95
N GLY A 308 13.60 -6.38 20.67
CA GLY A 308 13.68 -7.53 19.79
C GLY A 308 12.35 -7.88 19.13
N THR A 309 12.43 -8.72 18.10
CA THR A 309 11.30 -9.06 17.24
C THR A 309 10.26 -9.90 17.96
N GLY A 310 9.00 -9.49 17.89
CA GLY A 310 7.87 -10.17 18.54
C GLY A 310 7.68 -9.83 20.02
N SER A 311 8.48 -8.94 20.58
CA SER A 311 8.38 -8.50 21.99
C SER A 311 7.14 -7.65 22.30
N THR A 312 6.58 -6.95 21.30
CA THR A 312 5.51 -5.96 21.47
C THR A 312 4.36 -6.47 22.33
N ARG A 313 3.79 -7.64 22.02
CA ARG A 313 2.65 -8.18 22.77
C ARG A 313 2.99 -8.42 24.25
N GLY A 314 4.15 -9.05 24.52
CA GLY A 314 4.60 -9.31 25.88
C GLY A 314 4.87 -8.04 26.69
N LEU A 315 5.39 -6.98 26.04
CA LEU A 315 5.55 -5.67 26.67
C LEU A 315 4.22 -5.03 27.02
N PHE A 316 3.23 -5.14 26.14
CA PHE A 316 1.87 -4.67 26.41
C PHE A 316 1.20 -5.48 27.54
N GLU A 317 1.42 -6.80 27.60
CA GLU A 317 0.96 -7.66 28.71
C GLU A 317 1.61 -7.25 30.04
N ARG A 318 2.91 -6.90 30.05
CA ARG A 318 3.66 -6.48 31.25
C ARG A 318 3.09 -5.23 31.92
N VAL A 319 2.59 -4.29 31.12
CA VAL A 319 2.09 -2.98 31.61
C VAL A 319 0.57 -2.85 31.56
N ALA A 320 -0.14 -3.91 31.18
CA ALA A 320 -1.60 -3.92 31.22
C ALA A 320 -2.07 -3.91 32.67
N THR A 321 -2.82 -2.88 33.05
CA THR A 321 -3.37 -2.77 34.40
C THR A 321 -4.69 -3.54 34.47
N PRO A 322 -4.86 -4.55 35.34
CA PRO A 322 -6.13 -5.30 35.47
C PRO A 322 -7.29 -4.48 36.09
N ALA A 323 -7.09 -3.18 36.31
CA ALA A 323 -8.01 -2.33 37.06
C ALA A 323 -9.24 -1.98 36.20
N GLY A 324 -10.25 -2.86 36.23
CA GLY A 324 -11.58 -2.63 35.64
C GLY A 324 -11.71 -3.18 34.22
N GLN A 325 -12.69 -4.05 33.99
CA GLN A 325 -12.95 -4.80 32.74
C GLN A 325 -13.31 -3.93 31.51
N TYR A 326 -13.11 -2.62 31.54
CA TYR A 326 -13.49 -1.69 30.46
C TYR A 326 -12.59 -0.45 30.40
N GLN A 327 -11.27 -0.61 30.53
CA GLN A 327 -10.32 0.49 30.39
C GLN A 327 -9.37 0.28 29.21
N ALA A 328 -9.04 1.36 28.49
CA ALA A 328 -8.04 1.36 27.43
C ALA A 328 -6.66 0.86 27.91
N SER A 329 -6.32 1.12 29.18
CA SER A 329 -5.08 0.70 29.84
C SER A 329 -4.94 -0.83 29.97
N ALA A 330 -6.05 -1.56 29.99
CA ALA A 330 -6.07 -3.03 30.11
C ALA A 330 -5.82 -3.73 28.76
N GLU A 331 -5.90 -3.02 27.64
CA GLU A 331 -5.79 -3.62 26.31
C GLU A 331 -4.36 -4.09 25.99
N VAL A 332 -4.30 -5.30 25.43
CA VAL A 332 -3.09 -6.00 25.03
C VAL A 332 -3.10 -6.21 23.53
N ILE A 333 -2.10 -5.66 22.84
CA ILE A 333 -2.00 -5.69 21.39
C ILE A 333 -0.58 -6.00 20.92
N GLY A 334 -0.47 -6.61 19.75
CA GLY A 334 0.82 -6.87 19.09
C GLY A 334 1.23 -5.80 18.06
N ASN A 335 0.41 -4.77 17.84
CA ASN A 335 0.61 -3.76 16.79
C ASN A 335 0.11 -2.38 17.28
N PRO A 336 1.00 -1.41 17.56
CA PRO A 336 0.62 -0.12 18.15
C PRO A 336 -0.10 0.84 17.18
N HIS A 337 -0.46 0.37 15.98
CA HIS A 337 -1.11 1.19 14.94
C HIS A 337 -0.34 2.49 14.65
N ASN A 338 0.99 2.38 14.55
CA ASN A 338 1.88 3.41 14.04
C ASN A 338 3.17 2.70 13.62
N GLN A 339 3.53 2.80 12.35
CA GLN A 339 4.64 2.06 11.77
C GLN A 339 5.99 2.42 12.42
N THR A 340 6.20 3.70 12.72
CA THR A 340 7.45 4.17 13.33
C THR A 340 7.58 3.61 14.74
N LEU A 341 6.51 3.69 15.54
CA LEU A 341 6.51 3.13 16.91
C LEU A 341 6.62 1.61 16.90
N ASN A 342 5.95 0.93 15.98
CA ASN A 342 6.04 -0.53 15.84
C ASN A 342 7.48 -0.99 15.57
N VAL A 343 8.18 -0.25 14.71
CA VAL A 343 9.61 -0.46 14.42
C VAL A 343 10.49 -0.05 15.59
N ALA A 344 10.20 1.07 16.26
CA ALA A 344 10.97 1.59 17.38
C ALA A 344 10.95 0.65 18.60
N VAL A 345 9.79 0.08 18.94
CA VAL A 345 9.66 -0.87 20.05
C VAL A 345 10.51 -2.12 19.82
N GLN A 346 10.51 -2.65 18.59
CA GLN A 346 11.22 -3.90 18.29
C GLN A 346 12.72 -3.71 18.02
N TRP A 347 13.11 -2.64 17.31
CA TRP A 347 14.47 -2.47 16.79
C TRP A 347 15.09 -1.09 17.07
N GLY A 348 14.46 -0.27 17.91
CA GLY A 348 14.97 1.04 18.33
C GLY A 348 15.23 2.01 17.17
N VAL A 349 16.17 2.93 17.39
CA VAL A 349 16.60 3.92 16.40
C VAL A 349 17.18 3.25 15.15
N ILE A 350 17.83 2.09 15.29
CA ILE A 350 18.37 1.34 14.14
C ILE A 350 17.23 0.98 13.18
N GLY A 351 16.13 0.44 13.69
CA GLY A 351 14.95 0.15 12.90
C GLY A 351 14.35 1.39 12.25
N ILE A 352 14.24 2.49 12.99
CA ILE A 352 13.69 3.76 12.47
C ILE A 352 14.52 4.25 11.28
N VAL A 353 15.85 4.27 11.43
CA VAL A 353 16.75 4.72 10.35
C VAL A 353 16.57 3.86 9.10
N VAL A 354 16.49 2.53 9.25
CA VAL A 354 16.29 1.61 8.11
C VAL A 354 14.91 1.84 7.46
N LEU A 355 13.84 1.98 8.25
CA LEU A 355 12.50 2.26 7.74
C LEU A 355 12.46 3.56 6.93
N TYR A 356 13.01 4.65 7.48
CA TYR A 356 13.03 5.94 6.79
C TYR A 356 13.97 5.92 5.58
N ALA A 357 15.06 5.15 5.62
CA ALA A 357 15.92 4.94 4.44
C ALA A 357 15.14 4.30 3.29
N ILE A 358 14.30 3.29 3.55
CA ILE A 358 13.41 2.69 2.54
C ILE A 358 12.53 3.77 1.91
N TRP A 359 11.82 4.54 2.72
CA TRP A 359 10.92 5.59 2.23
C TRP A 359 11.66 6.66 1.44
N ILE A 360 12.79 7.16 1.93
CA ILE A 360 13.59 8.20 1.25
C ILE A 360 14.13 7.69 -0.08
N LEU A 361 14.66 6.47 -0.13
CA LEU A 361 15.22 5.89 -1.35
C LEU A 361 14.12 5.67 -2.41
N HIS A 362 12.94 5.19 -2.01
CA HIS A 362 11.82 5.05 -2.93
C HIS A 362 11.25 6.42 -3.36
N LEU A 363 11.14 7.41 -2.48
CA LEU A 363 10.78 8.79 -2.86
C LEU A 363 11.76 9.35 -3.90
N ARG A 364 13.06 9.11 -3.72
CA ARG A 364 14.10 9.55 -4.67
C ARG A 364 13.99 8.85 -6.02
N LEU A 365 13.60 7.58 -6.05
CA LEU A 365 13.39 6.82 -7.28
C LEU A 365 12.29 7.45 -8.16
N PHE A 366 11.26 8.04 -7.55
CA PHE A 366 10.06 8.52 -8.23
C PHE A 366 10.03 10.04 -8.47
N ARG A 367 11.19 10.70 -8.59
CA ARG A 367 11.27 12.16 -8.81
C ARG A 367 11.13 12.59 -10.27
N GLY A 368 11.09 11.66 -11.22
CA GLY A 368 10.99 11.97 -12.65
C GLY A 368 9.57 12.27 -13.11
N ASP A 369 9.43 12.59 -14.39
CA ASP A 369 8.13 12.72 -15.04
C ASP A 369 7.61 11.36 -15.54
N GLY A 370 6.29 11.24 -15.71
CA GLY A 370 5.67 10.02 -16.23
C GLY A 370 4.74 9.32 -15.26
N LEU A 371 3.86 8.48 -15.83
CA LEU A 371 2.85 7.73 -15.08
C LEU A 371 3.46 6.84 -13.99
N ALA A 372 4.59 6.18 -14.26
CA ALA A 372 5.24 5.30 -13.30
C ALA A 372 5.82 6.07 -12.11
N ASN A 373 6.50 7.19 -12.37
CA ASN A 373 6.97 8.10 -11.32
C ASN A 373 5.80 8.61 -10.48
N TRP A 374 4.72 9.04 -11.13
CA TRP A 374 3.52 9.53 -10.43
C TRP A 374 2.89 8.47 -9.51
N ILE A 375 2.61 7.28 -10.02
CA ILE A 375 2.00 6.20 -9.24
C ILE A 375 2.94 5.76 -8.11
N GLY A 376 4.23 5.56 -8.40
CA GLY A 376 5.21 5.16 -7.41
C GLY A 376 5.34 6.18 -6.28
N LEU A 377 5.39 7.47 -6.62
CA LEU A 377 5.42 8.55 -5.64
C LEU A 377 4.17 8.54 -4.74
N LEU A 378 2.97 8.45 -5.33
CA LEU A 378 1.72 8.42 -4.57
C LEU A 378 1.67 7.24 -3.59
N VAL A 379 2.07 6.04 -4.03
CA VAL A 379 2.10 4.85 -3.18
C VAL A 379 3.03 5.06 -1.99
N VAL A 380 4.20 5.67 -2.20
CA VAL A 380 5.14 5.93 -1.10
C VAL A 380 4.62 7.02 -0.16
N VAL A 381 4.14 8.14 -0.70
CA VAL A 381 3.56 9.25 0.07
C VAL A 381 2.39 8.76 0.91
N GLN A 382 1.44 8.07 0.30
CA GLN A 382 0.30 7.49 1.01
C GLN A 382 0.77 6.55 2.11
N ASN A 383 1.71 5.64 1.84
CA ASN A 383 2.24 4.73 2.86
C ASN A 383 2.89 5.48 4.03
N VAL A 384 3.72 6.50 3.78
CA VAL A 384 4.37 7.31 4.84
C VAL A 384 3.33 7.97 5.75
N PHE A 385 2.37 8.69 5.17
CA PHE A 385 1.41 9.46 5.97
C PHE A 385 0.38 8.58 6.68
N THR A 386 -0.06 7.51 6.03
CA THR A 386 -1.00 6.56 6.65
C THR A 386 -0.34 5.74 7.76
N SER A 387 0.97 5.54 7.66
CA SER A 387 1.82 4.88 8.65
C SER A 387 2.01 5.69 9.96
N LEU A 388 1.62 6.96 9.98
CA LEU A 388 1.54 7.76 11.22
C LEU A 388 0.39 7.29 12.13
N PHE A 389 -0.64 6.69 11.54
CA PHE A 389 -1.86 6.29 12.24
C PHE A 389 -2.13 4.79 12.20
N ASN A 390 -1.30 4.03 11.48
CA ASN A 390 -1.43 2.58 11.29
C ASN A 390 -0.04 1.97 11.04
N SER A 391 0.06 0.63 10.99
CA SER A 391 1.30 -0.07 10.62
C SER A 391 1.22 -0.61 9.20
N HIS A 392 0.79 0.24 8.27
CA HIS A 392 0.38 -0.16 6.92
C HIS A 392 1.49 -0.84 6.12
N LEU A 393 2.75 -0.53 6.36
CA LEU A 393 3.83 -1.27 5.68
C LEU A 393 3.85 -2.74 6.12
N PHE A 394 3.47 -3.05 7.35
CA PHE A 394 3.41 -4.42 7.90
C PHE A 394 2.04 -5.08 7.79
N ASP A 395 0.96 -4.30 7.70
CA ASP A 395 -0.38 -4.82 7.41
C ASP A 395 -0.41 -5.49 6.03
N PHE A 396 -1.18 -6.58 5.90
CA PHE A 396 -1.14 -7.41 4.69
C PHE A 396 -1.49 -6.58 3.45
N HIS A 397 -2.59 -5.85 3.49
CA HIS A 397 -3.18 -5.27 2.30
C HIS A 397 -2.42 -4.04 1.81
N GLU A 398 -2.22 -3.05 2.67
CA GLU A 398 -1.49 -1.81 2.38
C GLU A 398 -0.02 -2.09 2.12
N GLY A 399 0.54 -3.10 2.79
CA GLY A 399 1.90 -3.56 2.52
C GLY A 399 2.04 -4.19 1.14
N TRP A 400 1.07 -4.98 0.67
CA TRP A 400 1.07 -5.49 -0.70
C TRP A 400 0.79 -4.40 -1.74
N MET A 401 -0.08 -3.42 -1.43
CA MET A 401 -0.23 -2.22 -2.28
C MET A 401 1.10 -1.48 -2.43
N TYR A 402 1.86 -1.35 -1.34
CA TYR A 402 3.20 -0.77 -1.35
C TYR A 402 4.19 -1.59 -2.19
N VAL A 403 4.31 -2.89 -1.91
CA VAL A 403 5.26 -3.79 -2.60
C VAL A 403 4.98 -3.85 -4.10
N ILE A 404 3.72 -4.02 -4.51
CA ILE A 404 3.34 -4.09 -5.92
C ILE A 404 3.49 -2.72 -6.57
N GLY A 405 2.95 -1.67 -5.93
CA GLY A 405 2.98 -0.31 -6.45
C GLY A 405 4.41 0.19 -6.68
N VAL A 406 5.25 0.14 -5.65
CA VAL A 406 6.66 0.53 -5.73
C VAL A 406 7.43 -0.40 -6.64
N GLY A 407 7.30 -1.72 -6.49
CA GLY A 407 8.07 -2.70 -7.26
C GLY A 407 7.84 -2.60 -8.77
N VAL A 408 6.58 -2.50 -9.19
CA VAL A 408 6.22 -2.38 -10.62
C VAL A 408 6.60 -1.01 -11.15
N ALA A 409 6.25 0.08 -10.44
CA ALA A 409 6.57 1.44 -10.87
C ALA A 409 8.08 1.64 -10.97
N GLY A 410 8.83 1.16 -9.97
CA GLY A 410 10.29 1.29 -9.92
C GLY A 410 10.96 0.54 -11.06
N GLY A 411 10.53 -0.70 -11.35
CA GLY A 411 11.02 -1.43 -12.52
C GLY A 411 10.76 -0.67 -13.82
N MET A 412 9.56 -0.10 -13.99
CA MET A 412 9.24 0.73 -15.16
C MET A 412 10.12 1.98 -15.28
N VAL A 413 10.40 2.67 -14.16
CA VAL A 413 11.28 3.85 -14.13
C VAL A 413 12.71 3.48 -14.50
N ILE A 414 13.24 2.40 -13.91
CA ILE A 414 14.60 1.93 -14.21
C ILE A 414 14.73 1.56 -15.70
N ARG A 415 13.72 0.92 -16.28
CA ARG A 415 13.70 0.62 -17.73
C ARG A 415 13.75 1.89 -18.57
N ALA A 416 12.95 2.90 -18.21
CA ALA A 416 12.91 4.17 -18.94
C ALA A 416 14.28 4.88 -18.90
N GLN A 417 14.91 4.94 -17.73
CA GLN A 417 16.25 5.52 -17.56
C GLN A 417 17.32 4.78 -18.38
N GLN A 418 17.26 3.45 -18.43
CA GLN A 418 18.18 2.65 -19.26
C GLN A 418 17.96 2.87 -20.76
N ALA A 419 16.71 3.08 -21.20
CA ALA A 419 16.41 3.38 -22.59
C ALA A 419 16.95 4.76 -22.98
N GLU A 420 16.76 5.77 -22.13
CA GLU A 420 17.28 7.13 -22.33
C GLU A 420 18.82 7.16 -22.40
N ALA A 421 19.50 6.45 -21.49
CA ALA A 421 20.96 6.35 -21.50
C ALA A 421 21.50 5.76 -22.82
N LYS A 422 20.89 4.67 -23.30
CA LYS A 422 21.28 4.04 -24.57
C LYS A 422 21.07 4.95 -25.78
N THR A 423 19.99 5.74 -25.78
CA THR A 423 19.77 6.72 -26.87
C THR A 423 20.75 7.88 -26.82
N GLY A 424 21.21 8.28 -25.63
CA GLY A 424 22.25 9.29 -25.48
C GLY A 424 23.61 8.83 -26.00
N GLU A 425 24.01 7.59 -25.67
CA GLU A 425 25.27 6.98 -26.15
C GLU A 425 25.28 6.71 -27.66
N ALA A 426 24.12 6.42 -28.27
CA ALA A 426 24.02 6.21 -29.71
C ALA A 426 23.99 7.52 -30.52
N GLY A 427 23.77 8.66 -29.86
CA GLY A 427 23.72 9.99 -30.48
C GLY A 427 24.98 10.85 -30.27
N SER A 428 25.92 10.39 -29.42
CA SER A 428 27.27 10.93 -29.22
C SER A 428 28.28 10.19 -30.08
#